data_AF-A0A968W0L9-F1
#
_entry.id   AF-A0A968W0L9-F1
#
_cell.length_a   1.000
_cell.length_b   1.000
_cell.length_c   1.000
_cell.angle_alpha   90.00
_cell.angle_beta   90.00
_cell.angle_gamma   90.00
#
_symmetry.space_group_name_H-M   'P 1'
#
loop_
_entity.id
_entity.type
_entity.pdbx_description
1 polymer ?
#
loop_
_entity_poly.entity_id
_entity_poly.type
_entity_poly.pdbx_seq_one_letter_code
_entity_poly.pdbx_strand_id
1 'polypeptide(L)' 'MLEHQMKVLKGVAEDARLFRKELIKSKKWLNQGELLKLKKWLFTNFGPKHHEIVNDVLQPVVLMVNNRVA' A
#
# COMPACT_ATOMS: atom_id res chain seq x y z
N MET A 1 0.98 14.43 -6.42
CA MET A 1 1.54 13.99 -5.11
C MET A 1 2.06 12.56 -5.16
N LEU A 2 1.46 11.73 -6.01
CA LEU A 2 1.83 10.33 -6.24
C LEU A 2 3.34 10.08 -6.42
N GLU A 3 4.01 10.76 -7.35
CA GLU A 3 5.43 10.51 -7.65
C GLU A 3 6.35 10.71 -6.45
N HIS A 4 6.08 11.74 -5.65
CA HIS A 4 6.82 11.99 -4.42
C HIS A 4 6.67 10.83 -3.43
N GLN A 5 5.45 10.32 -3.25
CA GLN A 5 5.19 9.16 -2.40
C GLN A 5 5.89 7.90 -2.91
N MET A 6 5.90 7.67 -4.23
CA MET A 6 6.63 6.55 -4.84
C MET A 6 8.13 6.63 -4.55
N LYS A 7 8.73 7.83 -4.64
CA LYS A 7 10.14 8.05 -4.32
C LYS A 7 10.45 7.75 -2.85
N VAL A 8 9.61 8.24 -1.93
CA VAL A 8 9.76 7.98 -0.48
C VAL A 8 9.67 6.49 -0.20
N LEU A 9 8.62 5.82 -0.70
CA LEU A 9 8.40 4.38 -0.49
C LEU A 9 9.54 3.53 -1.03
N LYS A 10 10.11 3.90 -2.19
CA LYS A 10 11.30 3.23 -2.73
C LYS A 10 12.51 3.40 -1.81
N GLY A 11 12.71 4.59 -1.23
CA GLY A 11 13.83 4.87 -0.34
C GLY A 11 13.76 4.11 1.00
N VAL A 12 12.57 3.71 1.43
CA VAL A 12 12.36 2.99 2.71
C VAL A 12 11.98 1.52 2.53
N ALA A 13 12.01 0.99 1.30
CA ALA A 13 11.52 -0.35 0.96
C ALA A 13 12.30 -1.49 1.65
N GLU A 14 13.51 -1.22 2.15
CA GLU A 14 14.30 -2.21 2.87
C GLU A 14 13.86 -2.41 4.33
N ASP A 15 13.19 -1.43 4.92
CA ASP A 15 12.64 -1.51 6.28
C ASP A 15 11.11 -1.66 6.21
N ALA A 16 10.60 -2.84 6.53
CA ALA A 16 9.17 -3.13 6.49
C ALA A 16 8.33 -2.24 7.43
N ARG A 17 8.86 -1.87 8.59
CA ARG A 17 8.14 -1.02 9.56
C ARG A 17 8.06 0.42 9.03
N LEU A 18 9.16 0.94 8.49
CA LEU A 18 9.21 2.28 7.93
C LEU A 18 8.38 2.36 6.63
N PHE A 19 8.47 1.35 5.77
CA PHE A 19 7.65 1.23 4.57
C PHE A 19 6.15 1.29 4.88
N ARG A 20 5.68 0.54 5.88
CA ARG A 20 4.27 0.61 6.34
C ARG A 20 3.90 2.01 6.82
N LYS A 21 4.76 2.62 7.63
CA LYS A 21 4.54 3.98 8.17
C LYS A 21 4.37 5.01 7.06
N GLU A 22 5.26 5.00 6.06
CA GLU A 22 5.18 5.93 4.94
C GLU A 22 3.99 5.62 4.01
N LEU A 23 3.64 4.34 3.81
CA LEU A 23 2.48 3.95 3.01
C LEU A 23 1.16 4.45 3.63
N ILE A 24 1.04 4.40 4.97
CA ILE A 24 -0.11 4.97 5.69
C ILE A 24 -0.21 6.48 5.45
N LYS A 25 0.91 7.21 5.41
CA LYS A 25 0.90 8.64 5.08
C LYS A 25 0.47 8.87 3.63
N SER A 26 0.99 8.08 2.69
CA SER A 26 0.58 8.15 1.28
C SER A 26 -0.93 7.98 1.12
N LYS A 27 -1.54 7.03 1.85
CA LYS A 27 -3.00 6.84 1.85
C LYS A 27 -3.78 8.08 2.29
N LYS A 28 -3.26 8.85 3.24
CA LYS A 28 -3.92 10.07 3.74
C LYS A 28 -3.81 11.26 2.79
N TRP A 29 -2.78 11.31 1.96
CA TRP A 29 -2.47 12.48 1.12
C TRP A 29 -2.88 12.32 -0.34
N LEU A 30 -3.11 11.09 -0.80
CA LEU A 30 -3.46 10.82 -2.19
C LEU A 30 -4.97 10.66 -2.34
N ASN A 31 -5.49 11.14 -3.47
CA ASN A 31 -6.88 10.87 -3.84
C ASN A 31 -7.06 9.41 -4.30
N GLN A 32 -8.31 8.98 -4.48
CA GLN A 32 -8.63 7.60 -4.86
C GLN A 32 -7.97 7.16 -6.19
N GLY A 33 -7.92 8.05 -7.19
CA GLY A 33 -7.29 7.75 -8.48
C GLY A 33 -5.77 7.58 -8.37
N GLU A 34 -5.11 8.44 -7.58
CA GLU A 34 -3.69 8.30 -7.26
C GLU A 34 -3.42 7.04 -6.44
N LEU A 35 -4.28 6.68 -5.48
CA LEU A 35 -4.15 5.47 -4.68
C LEU A 35 -4.24 4.19 -5.52
N LEU A 36 -5.14 4.15 -6.51
CA LEU A 36 -5.22 3.03 -7.45
C LEU A 36 -3.93 2.88 -8.27
N LYS A 37 -3.36 4.00 -8.74
CA LYS A 37 -2.08 4.00 -9.45
C LYS A 37 -0.94 3.54 -8.53
N LEU A 38 -0.89 4.04 -7.30
CA LEU A 38 0.10 3.65 -6.30
C LEU A 38 0.01 2.15 -5.99
N LYS A 39 -1.20 1.63 -5.76
CA LYS A 39 -1.42 0.20 -5.46
C LYS A 39 -0.88 -0.70 -6.57
N LYS A 40 -1.19 -0.39 -7.84
CA LYS A 40 -0.66 -1.14 -8.99
C LYS A 40 0.87 -1.13 -9.00
N TRP A 41 1.47 0.05 -8.87
CA TRP A 41 2.92 0.19 -8.87
C TRP A 41 3.59 -0.56 -7.71
N LEU A 42 3.00 -0.53 -6.52
CA LEU A 42 3.51 -1.23 -5.33
C LEU A 42 3.50 -2.76 -5.53
N PHE A 43 2.44 -3.34 -6.09
CA PHE A 43 2.44 -4.77 -6.38
C PHE A 43 3.47 -5.15 -7.44
N THR A 44 3.64 -4.34 -8.49
CA THR A 44 4.64 -4.61 -9.53
C THR A 44 6.07 -4.57 -8.99
N ASN A 45 6.40 -3.60 -8.12
CA ASN A 45 7.80 -3.36 -7.71
C ASN A 45 8.15 -4.03 -6.38
N PHE A 46 7.18 -4.19 -5.48
CA PHE A 46 7.41 -4.65 -4.11
C PHE A 46 6.49 -5.80 -3.70
N GLY A 47 5.68 -6.33 -4.63
CA GLY A 47 4.78 -7.46 -4.38
C GLY A 47 5.47 -8.62 -3.63
N PRO A 48 6.62 -9.14 -4.09
CA PRO A 48 7.28 -10.27 -3.41
C PRO A 48 7.64 -10.03 -1.94
N LYS A 49 7.88 -8.78 -1.53
CA LYS A 49 8.36 -8.41 -0.19
C LYS A 49 7.27 -7.82 0.71
N HIS A 50 6.37 -7.03 0.13
CA HIS A 50 5.45 -6.17 0.87
C HIS A 50 3.98 -6.45 0.52
N HIS A 51 3.65 -7.59 -0.11
CA HIS A 51 2.28 -7.95 -0.51
C HIS A 51 1.27 -7.73 0.62
N GLU A 52 1.55 -8.27 1.82
CA GLU A 52 0.67 -8.20 2.97
C GLU A 52 0.48 -6.77 3.47
N ILE A 53 1.56 -5.99 3.53
CA ILE A 53 1.53 -4.59 3.97
C ILE A 53 0.72 -3.74 2.99
N VAL A 54 0.92 -3.93 1.69
CA VAL A 54 0.20 -3.19 0.65
C VAL A 54 -1.29 -3.49 0.71
N ASN A 55 -1.66 -4.76 0.92
CA ASN A 55 -3.05 -5.13 1.13
C ASN A 55 -3.60 -4.51 2.41
N ASP A 56 -2.99 -4.76 3.57
CA ASP A 56 -3.48 -4.24 4.84
C ASP A 56 -3.73 -2.72 4.82
N VAL A 57 -2.80 -1.95 4.26
CA VAL A 57 -2.92 -0.49 4.25
C VAL A 57 -3.88 0.01 3.16
N LEU A 58 -3.84 -0.54 1.95
CA LEU A 58 -4.61 -0.02 0.80
C LEU A 58 -5.89 -0.80 0.46
N GLN A 59 -6.28 -1.81 1.24
CA GLN A 59 -7.59 -2.41 1.12
C GLN A 59 -8.66 -1.35 1.49
N PRO A 60 -9.78 -1.29 0.74
CA PRO A 60 -10.97 -0.63 1.25
C PRO A 60 -11.36 -1.31 2.56
N VAL A 61 -11.88 -0.56 3.53
CA VAL A 61 -12.53 -1.13 4.72
C VAL A 61 -13.82 -1.81 4.25
N VAL A 62 -13.68 -2.93 3.57
CA VAL A 62 -14.74 -3.91 3.47
C VAL A 62 -14.55 -4.72 4.73
N LEU A 63 -15.42 -4.48 5.71
CA LEU A 63 -15.58 -5.36 6.86
C LEU A 63 -15.57 -6.79 6.31
N MET A 64 -14.59 -7.59 6.72
CA MET A 64 -14.58 -9.02 6.45
C MET A 64 -15.84 -9.60 7.08
N VAL A 65 -16.93 -9.63 6.32
CA VAL A 65 -18.03 -10.54 6.59
C VAL A 65 -17.47 -11.92 6.24
N ASN A 66 -17.37 -12.73 7.29
CA ASN A 66 -16.93 -14.12 7.30
C ASN A 66 -17.35 -14.87 6.03
N ASN A 67 -16.38 -15.48 5.35
CA ASN A 67 -16.66 -16.66 4.56
C ASN A 67 -15.52 -17.67 4.73
N ARG A 68 -15.50 -18.31 5.91
CA ARG A 68 -15.03 -19.68 6.03
C ARG A 68 -16.26 -20.57 5.82
N VAL A 69 -16.40 -21.05 4.59
CA VAL A 69 -17.19 -22.21 4.16
C VAL A 69 -16.32 -22.82 3.06
N ALA A 70 -15.92 -24.07 3.06
CA ALA A 70 -16.32 -25.25 3.83
C ALA A 70 -15.09 -26.02 4.33
#